data_AF-A0AA41WN68-F1
#
_entry.id   AF-A0AA41WN68-F1
#
_cell.length_a   1.000
_cell.length_b   1.000
_cell.length_c   1.000
_cell.angle_alpha   90.00
_cell.angle_beta   90.00
_cell.angle_gamma   90.00
#
_symmetry.space_group_name_H-M   'P 1'
#
loop_
_entity.id
_entity.type
_entity.pdbx_description
1 polymer ?
#
loop_
_entity_poly.entity_id
_entity_poly.type
_entity_poly.pdbx_seq_one_letter_code
_entity_poly.pdbx_strand_id
1 'polypeptide(L)'
;MKSPLLHSPSTLPVHTPVTRLITSLKEAENTEEDAFSRGQLWSGGLGFLLAVLGLGIYLLNENYWKVSSLATVSLGAVGGGIASSAIFAFLGTKEIWLGLKRFEVDALKLAEPRIRERHRLAERIGGEFDAKQIAFARVYLKDSCQGLRYRIGMGVGALEKVGILPLTASTLVALAKMYESSPFAVNWVIGALVLLLFYLGAIRILGAVQTIERLLLVLDHAEAYAVERAPRDQLGS
;
A
#
# COMPACT_ATOMS: atom_id res chain seq x y z
N MET A 1 38.53 -27.10 38.75
CA MET A 1 38.15 -26.56 37.43
C MET A 1 36.76 -25.95 37.55
N LYS A 2 36.65 -24.61 37.55
CA LYS A 2 35.38 -23.87 37.63
C LYS A 2 35.06 -23.35 36.23
N SER A 3 33.92 -23.77 35.67
CA SER A 3 33.43 -23.28 34.38
C SER A 3 33.02 -21.81 34.49
N PRO A 4 33.39 -20.95 33.52
CA PRO A 4 32.93 -19.57 33.49
C PRO A 4 31.46 -19.52 33.06
N LEU A 5 30.64 -18.85 33.86
CA LEU A 5 29.24 -18.55 33.55
C LEU A 5 29.17 -17.64 32.32
N LEU A 6 28.60 -18.17 31.24
CA LEU A 6 28.19 -17.39 30.07
C LEU A 6 27.11 -16.39 30.51
N HIS A 7 27.44 -15.11 30.48
CA HIS A 7 26.47 -14.03 30.57
C HIS A 7 25.50 -14.15 29.39
N SER A 8 24.23 -14.47 29.68
CA SER A 8 23.13 -14.25 28.74
C SER A 8 23.14 -12.78 28.30
N PRO A 9 23.08 -12.48 27.00
CA PRO A 9 22.92 -11.12 26.55
C PRO A 9 21.62 -10.58 27.14
N SER A 10 21.73 -9.56 28.00
CA SER A 10 20.59 -8.84 28.53
C SER A 10 19.82 -8.26 27.35
N THR A 11 18.66 -8.82 27.03
CA THR A 11 17.63 -8.14 26.26
C THR A 11 17.18 -6.95 27.09
N LEU A 12 17.82 -5.79 26.92
CA LEU A 12 17.34 -4.54 27.46
C LEU A 12 15.94 -4.31 26.87
N PRO A 13 14.86 -4.28 27.69
CA PRO A 13 13.57 -3.81 27.21
C PRO A 13 13.70 -2.29 27.13
N VAL A 14 14.27 -1.78 26.05
CA VAL A 14 14.31 -0.33 25.81
C VAL A 14 12.91 0.07 25.33
N HIS A 15 12.01 0.23 26.29
CA HIS A 15 10.80 1.02 26.14
C HIS A 15 11.22 2.48 25.94
N THR A 16 11.82 2.81 24.80
CA THR A 16 12.01 4.22 24.46
C THR A 16 10.62 4.84 24.31
N PRO A 17 10.46 6.12 24.67
CA PRO A 17 9.24 6.88 24.38
C PRO A 17 8.83 6.69 22.90
N VAL A 18 9.80 6.69 21.98
CA VAL A 18 9.57 6.43 20.55
C VAL A 18 8.96 5.05 20.29
N THR A 19 9.40 3.99 20.99
CA THR A 19 8.83 2.64 20.84
C THR A 19 7.37 2.60 21.28
N ARG A 20 7.01 3.29 22.37
CA ARG A 20 5.60 3.38 22.81
C ARG A 20 4.74 4.15 21.81
N LEU A 21 5.27 5.26 21.29
CA LEU A 21 4.60 6.03 20.23
C LEU A 21 4.32 5.14 19.01
N ILE A 22 5.32 4.42 18.51
CA ILE A 22 5.18 3.47 17.39
C ILE A 22 4.13 2.39 17.69
N THR A 23 4.11 1.86 18.92
CA THR A 23 3.16 0.80 19.30
C THR A 23 1.73 1.33 19.34
N SER A 24 1.52 2.53 19.89
CA SER A 24 0.20 3.18 19.94
C SER A 24 -0.33 3.58 18.56
N LEU A 25 0.54 3.99 17.64
CA LEU A 25 0.18 4.28 16.25
C LEU A 25 -0.20 2.98 15.50
N LYS A 26 0.56 1.89 15.73
CA LYS A 26 0.32 0.58 15.10
C LYS A 26 -0.97 -0.09 15.57
N GLU A 27 -1.35 0.09 16.84
CA GLU A 27 -2.58 -0.49 17.39
C GLU A 27 -3.84 0.20 16.85
N ALA A 28 -3.79 1.51 16.59
CA ALA A 28 -4.86 2.27 15.94
C ALA A 28 -4.97 2.00 14.42
N GLU A 29 -3.90 1.52 13.79
CA GLU A 29 -3.83 1.22 12.34
C GLU A 29 -4.48 -0.14 12.00
N ASN A 30 -4.29 -1.16 12.84
CA ASN A 30 -4.73 -2.54 12.60
C ASN A 30 -6.26 -2.71 12.49
N THR A 31 -7.07 -1.77 12.96
CA THR A 31 -8.52 -1.94 13.08
C THR A 31 -9.31 -1.61 11.79
N GLU A 32 -8.76 -0.82 10.86
CA GLU A 32 -9.54 -0.30 9.72
C GLU A 32 -8.92 -0.50 8.33
N GLU A 33 -7.60 -0.48 8.17
CA GLU A 33 -7.00 -0.76 6.85
C GLU A 33 -7.31 -2.18 6.39
N ASP A 34 -7.52 -3.09 7.34
CA ASP A 34 -7.58 -4.51 7.08
C ASP A 34 -8.77 -4.94 6.19
N ALA A 35 -9.96 -4.37 6.35
CA ALA A 35 -11.13 -4.88 5.60
C ALA A 35 -11.12 -4.45 4.12
N PHE A 36 -10.89 -3.17 3.85
CA PHE A 36 -10.88 -2.62 2.48
C PHE A 36 -9.60 -3.02 1.73
N SER A 37 -8.45 -3.00 2.41
CA SER A 37 -7.17 -3.46 1.84
C SER A 37 -7.25 -4.95 1.51
N ARG A 38 -7.81 -5.80 2.38
CA ARG A 38 -7.96 -7.24 2.10
C ARG A 38 -8.83 -7.48 0.87
N GLY A 39 -9.99 -6.84 0.73
CA GLY A 39 -10.87 -7.05 -0.44
C GLY A 39 -10.15 -6.77 -1.77
N GLN A 40 -9.43 -5.65 -1.84
CA GLN A 40 -8.65 -5.25 -3.02
C GLN A 40 -7.39 -6.12 -3.22
N LEU A 41 -6.77 -6.57 -2.13
CA LEU A 41 -5.69 -7.58 -2.11
C LEU A 41 -6.12 -8.89 -2.72
N TRP A 42 -7.27 -9.41 -2.26
CA TRP A 42 -7.78 -10.71 -2.64
C TRP A 42 -8.22 -10.67 -4.09
N SER A 43 -8.97 -9.67 -4.54
CA SER A 43 -9.40 -9.59 -5.95
C SER A 43 -8.22 -9.38 -6.91
N GLY A 44 -7.29 -8.48 -6.59
CA GLY A 44 -6.09 -8.25 -7.39
C GLY A 44 -5.16 -9.46 -7.41
N GLY A 45 -4.94 -10.09 -6.26
CA GLY A 45 -4.11 -11.29 -6.12
C GLY A 45 -4.70 -12.50 -6.83
N LEU A 46 -6.01 -12.67 -6.80
CA LEU A 46 -6.70 -13.79 -7.45
C LEU A 46 -6.67 -13.62 -8.98
N GLY A 47 -6.86 -12.41 -9.50
CA GLY A 47 -6.69 -12.11 -10.93
C GLY A 47 -5.25 -12.34 -11.43
N PHE A 48 -4.25 -11.92 -10.63
CA PHE A 48 -2.84 -12.18 -10.94
C PHE A 48 -2.50 -13.67 -10.92
N LEU A 49 -2.96 -14.41 -9.89
CA LEU A 49 -2.77 -15.86 -9.80
C LEU A 49 -3.40 -16.59 -10.99
N LEU A 50 -4.60 -16.19 -11.42
CA LEU A 50 -5.25 -16.75 -12.60
C LEU A 50 -4.44 -16.51 -13.87
N ALA A 51 -3.87 -15.31 -14.02
CA ALA A 51 -3.04 -14.98 -15.17
C ALA A 51 -1.72 -15.75 -15.20
N VAL A 52 -1.05 -15.92 -14.05
CA VAL A 52 0.17 -16.73 -13.94
C VAL A 52 -0.12 -18.21 -14.20
N LEU A 53 -1.20 -18.75 -13.64
CA LEU A 53 -1.62 -20.13 -13.89
C LEU A 53 -1.96 -20.35 -15.36
N GLY A 54 -2.72 -19.43 -15.96
CA GLY A 54 -3.04 -19.47 -17.39
C GLY A 54 -1.77 -19.49 -18.25
N LEU A 55 -0.80 -18.62 -17.95
CA LEU A 55 0.48 -18.59 -18.67
C LEU A 55 1.27 -19.88 -18.49
N GLY A 56 1.32 -20.44 -17.28
CA GLY A 56 1.99 -21.71 -17.01
C GLY A 56 1.39 -22.88 -17.79
N ILE A 57 0.06 -22.96 -17.85
CA ILE A 57 -0.66 -23.97 -18.65
C ILE A 57 -0.36 -23.79 -20.15
N TYR A 58 -0.31 -22.55 -20.64
CA TYR A 58 0.03 -22.26 -22.03
C TYR A 58 1.44 -22.78 -22.38
N LEU A 59 2.44 -22.44 -21.56
CA LEU A 59 3.84 -22.86 -21.77
C LEU A 59 4.02 -24.38 -21.69
N LEU A 60 3.29 -25.05 -20.80
CA LEU A 60 3.27 -26.52 -20.73
C LEU A 60 2.65 -27.14 -21.98
N ASN A 61 1.54 -26.57 -22.45
CA ASN A 61 0.87 -27.06 -23.65
C ASN A 61 1.74 -26.90 -24.90
N GLU A 62 2.42 -25.75 -25.05
CA GLU A 62 3.30 -25.48 -26.19
C GLU A 62 4.50 -26.46 -26.26
N ASN A 63 5.09 -26.80 -25.10
CA ASN A 63 6.28 -27.65 -25.04
C ASN A 63 5.98 -29.16 -25.06
N TYR A 64 4.88 -29.62 -24.45
CA TYR A 64 4.66 -31.05 -24.21
C TYR A 64 3.44 -31.63 -24.91
N TRP A 65 2.27 -31.02 -24.75
CA TRP A 65 1.00 -31.68 -25.10
C TRP A 65 0.42 -31.29 -26.46
N LYS A 66 0.67 -30.06 -26.94
CA LYS A 66 0.19 -29.53 -28.22
C LYS A 66 -1.31 -29.74 -28.46
N VAL A 67 -2.12 -29.70 -27.40
CA VAL A 67 -3.57 -29.89 -27.46
C VAL A 67 -4.25 -28.53 -27.63
N SER A 68 -5.07 -28.39 -28.68
CA SER A 68 -5.72 -27.11 -29.01
C SER A 68 -6.69 -26.62 -27.93
N SER A 69 -7.45 -27.51 -27.28
CA SER A 69 -8.39 -27.13 -26.22
C SER A 69 -7.70 -26.54 -24.98
N LEU A 70 -6.51 -27.04 -24.62
CA LEU A 70 -5.68 -26.51 -23.53
C LEU A 70 -5.19 -25.09 -23.82
N ALA A 71 -4.84 -24.79 -25.08
CA ALA A 71 -4.46 -23.44 -25.48
C ALA A 71 -5.61 -22.45 -25.28
N THR A 72 -6.83 -22.80 -25.71
CA THR A 72 -8.01 -21.94 -25.53
C THR A 72 -8.35 -21.70 -24.05
N VAL A 73 -8.27 -22.74 -23.22
CA VAL A 73 -8.49 -22.62 -21.76
C VAL A 73 -7.44 -21.70 -21.11
N SER A 74 -6.17 -21.87 -21.48
CA SER A 74 -5.07 -21.04 -20.95
C SER A 74 -5.22 -19.56 -21.34
N LEU A 75 -5.58 -19.27 -22.59
CA LEU A 75 -5.87 -17.92 -23.08
C LEU A 75 -7.07 -17.30 -22.37
N GLY A 76 -8.13 -18.08 -22.16
CA GLY A 76 -9.29 -17.66 -21.38
C GLY A 76 -8.93 -17.31 -19.93
N ALA A 77 -8.05 -18.10 -19.29
CA ALA A 77 -7.58 -17.83 -17.94
C ALA A 77 -6.71 -16.57 -17.85
N VAL A 78 -5.77 -16.38 -18.79
CA VAL A 78 -4.93 -15.17 -18.84
C VAL A 78 -5.77 -13.93 -19.14
N GLY A 79 -6.62 -13.99 -20.17
CA GLY A 79 -7.46 -12.87 -20.57
C GLY A 79 -8.48 -12.50 -19.50
N GLY A 80 -9.12 -13.50 -18.89
CA GLY A 80 -10.05 -13.33 -17.77
C GLY A 80 -9.36 -12.75 -16.53
N GLY A 81 -8.15 -13.23 -16.20
CA GLY A 81 -7.34 -12.68 -15.12
C GLY A 81 -7.03 -11.19 -15.33
N ILE A 82 -6.48 -10.83 -16.50
CA ILE A 82 -6.14 -9.44 -16.83
C ILE A 82 -7.39 -8.54 -16.84
N ALA A 83 -8.47 -8.97 -17.50
CA ALA A 83 -9.71 -8.19 -17.59
C ALA A 83 -10.34 -8.00 -16.20
N SER A 84 -10.39 -9.05 -15.37
CA SER A 84 -10.92 -8.95 -14.01
C SER A 84 -10.10 -7.99 -13.15
N SER A 85 -8.77 -8.07 -13.18
CA SER A 85 -7.90 -7.13 -12.46
C SER A 85 -8.09 -5.68 -12.92
N ALA A 86 -8.24 -5.44 -14.23
CA ALA A 86 -8.51 -4.12 -14.77
C ALA A 86 -9.89 -3.59 -14.36
N ILE A 87 -10.94 -4.42 -14.43
CA ILE A 87 -12.30 -4.05 -14.03
C ILE A 87 -12.35 -3.73 -12.53
N PHE A 88 -11.70 -4.53 -11.68
CA PHE A 88 -11.64 -4.27 -10.24
C PHE A 88 -10.88 -2.98 -9.90
N ALA A 89 -9.76 -2.72 -10.59
CA ALA A 89 -9.06 -1.44 -10.43
C ALA A 89 -9.96 -0.25 -10.80
N PHE A 90 -10.75 -0.37 -11.87
CA PHE A 90 -11.65 0.68 -12.33
C PHE A 90 -12.89 0.85 -11.46
N LEU A 91 -13.51 -0.25 -11.02
CA LEU A 91 -14.66 -0.24 -10.12
C LEU A 91 -14.28 0.31 -8.74
N GLY A 92 -13.11 -0.06 -8.20
CA GLY A 92 -12.59 0.55 -6.97
C GLY A 92 -12.45 2.06 -7.10
N THR A 93 -12.00 2.55 -8.26
CA THR A 93 -11.91 4.00 -8.54
C THR A 93 -13.29 4.66 -8.63
N LYS A 94 -14.29 3.97 -9.19
CA LYS A 94 -15.67 4.47 -9.32
C LYS A 94 -16.40 4.50 -7.97
N GLU A 95 -16.18 3.52 -7.10
CA GLU A 95 -16.68 3.53 -5.72
C GLU A 95 -16.05 4.65 -4.90
N ILE A 96 -14.76 4.91 -5.08
CA ILE A 96 -14.08 6.07 -4.50
C ILE A 96 -14.67 7.38 -5.04
N TRP A 97 -15.02 7.46 -6.32
CA TRP A 97 -15.60 8.66 -6.95
C TRP A 97 -17.07 8.90 -6.56
N LEU A 98 -17.88 7.84 -6.49
CA LEU A 98 -19.25 7.88 -5.97
C LEU A 98 -19.27 8.15 -4.46
N GLY A 99 -18.29 7.64 -3.74
CA GLY A 99 -17.96 8.03 -2.38
C GLY A 99 -17.69 9.53 -2.31
N LEU A 100 -16.72 10.04 -3.08
CA LEU A 100 -16.35 11.46 -3.13
C LEU A 100 -17.55 12.39 -3.38
N LYS A 101 -18.51 11.99 -4.21
CA LYS A 101 -19.74 12.75 -4.47
C LYS A 101 -20.76 12.74 -3.33
N ARG A 102 -20.72 11.76 -2.43
CA ARG A 102 -21.55 11.69 -1.20
C ARG A 102 -20.80 12.13 0.05
N PHE A 103 -19.55 12.55 -0.09
CA PHE A 103 -18.56 12.51 1.00
C PHE A 103 -18.63 13.68 1.97
N GLU A 104 -19.17 14.85 1.65
CA GLU A 104 -19.02 15.96 2.59
C GLU A 104 -19.76 15.70 3.91
N VAL A 105 -21.03 15.32 3.90
CA VAL A 105 -21.79 15.20 5.16
C VAL A 105 -21.69 13.81 5.79
N ASP A 106 -21.78 12.74 4.99
CA ASP A 106 -21.73 11.36 5.51
C ASP A 106 -20.31 10.93 5.86
N ALA A 107 -19.29 11.40 5.13
CA ALA A 107 -17.91 11.14 5.55
C ALA A 107 -17.53 11.98 6.76
N LEU A 108 -18.07 13.19 6.96
CA LEU A 108 -17.90 13.92 8.22
C LEU A 108 -18.54 13.18 9.40
N LYS A 109 -19.74 12.59 9.23
CA LYS A 109 -20.40 11.79 10.29
C LYS A 109 -19.68 10.48 10.59
N LEU A 110 -19.19 9.77 9.57
CA LEU A 110 -18.37 8.56 9.73
C LEU A 110 -16.96 8.90 10.25
N ALA A 111 -16.45 10.09 9.95
CA ALA A 111 -15.16 10.57 10.43
C ALA A 111 -15.25 11.13 11.85
N GLU A 112 -16.41 11.57 12.35
CA GLU A 112 -16.54 12.13 13.69
C GLU A 112 -15.96 11.23 14.81
N PRO A 113 -16.33 9.94 14.92
CA PRO A 113 -15.72 9.07 15.93
C PRO A 113 -14.22 8.89 15.69
N ARG A 114 -13.78 8.82 14.43
CA ARG A 114 -12.37 8.65 14.04
C ARG A 114 -11.51 9.87 14.35
N ILE A 115 -12.02 11.06 14.09
CA ILE A 115 -11.38 12.34 14.39
C ILE A 115 -11.29 12.48 15.91
N ARG A 116 -12.34 12.11 16.65
CA ARG A 116 -12.34 12.12 18.11
C ARG A 116 -11.30 11.17 18.70
N GLU A 117 -11.17 9.96 18.15
CA GLU A 117 -10.15 9.00 18.58
C GLU A 117 -8.72 9.48 18.28
N ARG A 118 -8.48 10.01 17.07
CA ARG A 118 -7.19 10.60 16.70
C ARG A 118 -6.85 11.83 17.53
N HIS A 119 -7.84 12.64 17.87
CA HIS A 119 -7.65 13.81 18.73
C HIS A 119 -7.27 13.38 20.16
N ARG A 120 -7.91 12.35 20.71
CA ARG A 120 -7.51 11.74 22.00
C ARG A 120 -6.10 11.15 21.95
N LEU A 121 -5.71 10.55 20.82
CA LEU A 121 -4.35 10.06 20.62
C LEU A 121 -3.36 11.22 20.64
N ALA A 122 -3.67 12.33 19.95
CA ALA A 122 -2.86 13.54 19.96
C ALA A 122 -2.71 14.13 21.37
N GLU A 123 -3.80 14.19 22.15
CA GLU A 123 -3.76 14.64 23.55
C GLU A 123 -2.90 13.71 24.43
N ARG A 124 -3.02 12.39 24.26
CA ARG A 124 -2.20 11.42 25.00
C ARG A 124 -0.71 11.60 24.67
N ILE A 125 -0.37 11.72 23.38
CA ILE A 125 1.01 11.94 22.93
C ILE A 125 1.53 13.28 23.44
N GLY A 126 0.77 14.36 23.29
CA GLY A 126 1.14 15.68 23.80
C GLY A 126 1.22 15.74 25.34
N GLY A 127 0.58 14.80 26.04
CA GLY A 127 0.66 14.67 27.50
C GLY A 127 1.84 13.86 28.00
N GLU A 128 2.38 12.93 27.20
CA GLU A 128 3.47 12.03 27.58
C GLU A 128 4.85 12.48 27.08
N PHE A 129 4.91 13.32 26.04
CA PHE A 129 6.15 13.67 25.33
C PHE A 129 6.39 15.18 25.29
N ASP A 130 7.66 15.59 25.25
CA ASP A 130 8.04 17.00 25.07
C ASP A 130 7.82 17.46 23.62
N ALA A 131 7.44 18.72 23.43
CA ALA A 131 7.15 19.31 22.12
C ALA A 131 8.34 19.15 21.14
N LYS A 132 9.57 19.26 21.64
CA LYS A 132 10.79 19.07 20.83
C LYS A 132 10.93 17.64 20.30
N GLN A 133 10.52 16.63 21.08
CA GLN A 133 10.57 15.23 20.67
C GLN A 133 9.51 14.93 19.60
N ILE A 134 8.32 15.51 19.75
CA ILE A 134 7.23 15.41 18.77
C ILE A 134 7.64 16.08 17.46
N ALA A 135 8.20 17.29 17.51
CA ALA A 135 8.69 18.03 16.34
C ALA A 135 9.78 17.26 15.58
N PHE A 136 10.72 16.63 16.29
CA PHE A 136 11.74 15.79 15.67
C PHE A 136 11.13 14.57 14.95
N ALA A 137 10.22 13.85 15.61
CA ALA A 137 9.55 12.68 15.03
C ALA A 137 8.75 13.04 13.77
N ARG A 138 8.04 14.18 13.81
CA ARG A 138 7.31 14.75 12.68
C ARG A 138 8.22 15.06 11.50
N VAL A 139 9.31 15.80 11.72
CA VAL A 139 10.27 16.15 10.64
C VAL A 139 10.88 14.88 10.03
N TYR A 140 11.28 13.91 10.86
CA TYR A 140 11.84 12.65 10.41
C TYR A 140 10.87 11.82 9.54
N LEU A 141 9.62 11.68 10.00
CA LEU A 141 8.58 10.97 9.24
C LEU A 141 8.21 11.70 7.94
N LYS A 142 8.20 13.04 7.95
CA LYS A 142 7.92 13.85 6.77
C LYS A 142 9.00 13.69 5.70
N ASP A 143 10.27 13.73 6.09
CA ASP A 143 11.39 13.51 5.16
C ASP A 143 11.36 12.09 4.57
N SER A 144 11.13 11.09 5.41
CA SER A 144 10.95 9.70 4.97
C SER A 144 9.79 9.54 3.97
N CYS A 145 8.67 10.22 4.23
CA CYS A 145 7.50 10.24 3.36
C CYS A 145 7.79 10.89 2.01
N GLN A 146 8.52 12.01 2.00
CA GLN A 146 8.97 12.68 0.78
C GLN A 146 9.93 11.79 -0.05
N GLY A 147 10.87 11.12 0.62
CA GLY A 147 11.77 10.17 -0.02
C GLY A 147 11.03 8.99 -0.67
N LEU A 148 10.03 8.43 0.01
CA LEU A 148 9.16 7.38 -0.54
C LEU A 148 8.37 7.90 -1.74
N ARG A 149 7.75 9.07 -1.63
CA ARG A 149 7.02 9.69 -2.75
C ARG A 149 7.88 9.90 -3.97
N TYR A 150 9.11 10.37 -3.81
CA TYR A 150 10.02 10.58 -4.93
C TYR A 150 10.32 9.25 -5.64
N ARG A 151 10.61 8.19 -4.88
CA ARG A 151 10.89 6.85 -5.43
C ARG A 151 9.66 6.26 -6.14
N ILE A 152 8.48 6.35 -5.53
CA ILE A 152 7.23 5.91 -6.13
C ILE A 152 6.91 6.74 -7.37
N GLY A 153 7.06 8.06 -7.29
CA GLY A 153 6.77 8.99 -8.38
C GLY A 153 7.63 8.73 -9.62
N MET A 154 8.88 8.29 -9.45
CA MET A 154 9.71 7.85 -10.59
C MET A 154 9.16 6.58 -11.25
N GLY A 155 8.72 5.59 -10.48
CA GLY A 155 8.17 4.34 -11.01
C GLY A 155 6.76 4.48 -11.58
N VAL A 156 5.87 5.13 -10.82
CA VAL A 156 4.48 5.37 -11.19
C VAL A 156 4.38 6.40 -12.30
N GLY A 157 5.20 7.46 -12.29
CA GLY A 157 5.19 8.48 -13.33
C GLY A 157 5.49 7.91 -14.71
N ALA A 158 6.38 6.93 -14.81
CA ALA A 158 6.62 6.21 -16.06
C ALA A 158 5.38 5.38 -16.49
N LEU A 159 4.71 4.76 -15.53
CA LEU A 159 3.50 3.96 -15.74
C LEU A 159 2.27 4.79 -16.11
N GLU A 160 2.06 5.94 -15.47
CA GLU A 160 1.00 6.90 -15.79
C GLU A 160 1.20 7.52 -17.18
N LYS A 161 2.46 7.77 -17.58
CA LYS A 161 2.80 8.24 -18.92
C LYS A 161 2.46 7.21 -20.00
N VAL A 162 2.71 5.93 -19.73
CA VAL A 162 2.33 4.82 -20.64
C VAL A 162 0.82 4.61 -20.63
N GLY A 163 0.18 4.85 -19.48
CA GLY A 163 -1.25 4.69 -19.27
C GLY A 163 -1.66 3.22 -19.14
N ILE A 164 -2.48 2.93 -18.12
CA ILE A 164 -3.02 1.58 -17.88
C ILE A 164 -3.92 1.15 -19.05
N LEU A 165 -4.63 2.09 -19.67
CA LEU A 165 -5.53 1.82 -20.80
C LEU A 165 -4.75 1.34 -22.06
N PRO A 166 -3.74 2.08 -22.56
CA PRO A 166 -2.87 1.58 -23.65
C PRO A 166 -2.19 0.26 -23.32
N LEU A 167 -1.75 0.06 -22.08
CA LEU A 167 -1.14 -1.19 -21.65
C LEU A 167 -2.13 -2.36 -21.71
N THR A 168 -3.34 -2.17 -21.19
CA THR A 168 -4.39 -3.20 -21.20
C THR A 168 -4.80 -3.52 -22.63
N ALA A 169 -5.01 -2.50 -23.47
CA ALA A 169 -5.34 -2.67 -24.88
C ALA A 169 -4.24 -3.42 -25.66
N SER A 170 -2.98 -3.02 -25.50
CA SER A 170 -1.85 -3.70 -26.14
C SER A 170 -1.69 -5.15 -25.67
N THR A 171 -1.95 -5.42 -24.39
CA THR A 171 -1.90 -6.78 -23.83
C THR A 171 -3.03 -7.66 -24.36
N LEU A 172 -4.24 -7.12 -24.53
CA LEU A 172 -5.36 -7.83 -25.17
C LEU A 172 -5.06 -8.15 -26.65
N VAL A 173 -4.46 -7.20 -27.38
CA VAL A 173 -4.02 -7.42 -28.77
C VAL A 173 -2.93 -8.48 -28.83
N ALA A 174 -1.97 -8.46 -27.90
CA ALA A 174 -0.95 -9.50 -27.81
C ALA A 174 -1.56 -10.87 -27.51
N LEU A 175 -2.54 -10.96 -26.60
CA LEU A 175 -3.27 -12.20 -26.33
C LEU A 175 -3.98 -12.73 -27.58
N ALA A 176 -4.63 -11.86 -28.35
CA ALA A 176 -5.28 -12.26 -29.60
C ALA A 176 -4.26 -12.85 -30.60
N LYS A 177 -3.03 -12.33 -30.61
CA LYS A 177 -1.93 -12.83 -31.46
C LYS A 177 -1.20 -14.06 -30.91
N MET A 178 -1.38 -14.44 -29.64
CA MET A 178 -0.81 -15.69 -29.11
C MET A 178 -1.42 -16.93 -29.78
N TYR A 179 -2.60 -16.81 -30.40
CA TYR A 179 -3.21 -17.89 -31.19
C TYR A 179 -2.38 -18.25 -32.44
N GLU A 180 -1.60 -17.29 -32.96
CA GLU A 180 -0.71 -17.49 -34.12
C GLU A 180 0.70 -17.97 -33.71
N SER A 181 0.90 -18.40 -32.46
CA SER A 181 2.17 -18.92 -31.93
C SER A 181 3.36 -17.95 -32.09
N SER A 182 3.11 -16.64 -31.95
CA SER A 182 4.16 -15.65 -32.03
C SER A 182 4.95 -15.55 -30.71
N PRO A 183 6.27 -15.84 -30.69
CA PRO A 183 7.09 -15.71 -29.48
C PRO A 183 7.13 -14.26 -28.96
N PHE A 184 6.88 -13.28 -29.82
CA PHE A 184 6.72 -11.89 -29.42
C PHE A 184 5.53 -11.70 -28.47
N ALA A 185 4.40 -12.36 -28.73
CA ALA A 185 3.19 -12.22 -27.93
C ALA A 185 3.36 -12.78 -26.51
N VAL A 186 4.05 -13.92 -26.38
CA VAL A 186 4.39 -14.53 -25.08
C VAL A 186 5.28 -13.60 -24.26
N ASN A 187 6.36 -13.09 -24.87
CA ASN A 187 7.28 -12.15 -24.21
C ASN A 187 6.57 -10.86 -23.79
N TRP A 188 5.63 -10.37 -24.59
CA TRP A 188 4.83 -9.20 -24.25
C TRP A 188 3.93 -9.45 -23.03
N VAL A 189 3.25 -10.59 -22.97
CA VAL A 189 2.39 -10.94 -21.83
C VAL A 189 3.20 -11.11 -20.54
N ILE A 190 4.39 -11.71 -20.61
CA ILE A 190 5.32 -11.78 -19.48
C ILE A 190 5.71 -10.37 -19.01
N GLY A 191 6.09 -9.49 -19.95
CA GLY A 191 6.42 -8.10 -19.65
C GLY A 191 5.25 -7.35 -19.00
N ALA A 192 4.03 -7.54 -19.50
CA ALA A 192 2.82 -6.93 -18.93
C ALA A 192 2.54 -7.43 -17.51
N LEU A 193 2.75 -8.72 -17.22
CA LEU A 193 2.61 -9.29 -15.87
C LEU A 193 3.63 -8.71 -14.89
N VAL A 194 4.89 -8.57 -15.31
CA VAL A 194 5.93 -7.94 -14.49
C VAL A 194 5.56 -6.50 -14.19
N LEU A 195 5.10 -5.75 -15.21
CA LEU A 195 4.68 -4.36 -15.02
C LEU A 195 3.47 -4.25 -14.09
N LEU A 196 2.52 -5.17 -14.17
CA LEU A 196 1.37 -5.25 -13.26
C LEU A 196 1.81 -5.47 -11.80
N LEU A 197 2.82 -6.33 -11.55
CA LEU A 197 3.38 -6.51 -10.21
C LEU A 197 3.99 -5.23 -9.66
N PHE A 198 4.78 -4.51 -10.47
CA PHE A 198 5.34 -3.21 -10.09
C PHE A 198 4.24 -2.21 -9.75
N TYR A 199 3.15 -2.19 -10.53
CA TYR A 199 2.02 -1.32 -10.30
C TYR A 199 1.28 -1.64 -8.99
N LEU A 200 1.01 -2.92 -8.71
CA LEU A 200 0.41 -3.35 -7.45
C LEU A 200 1.29 -3.00 -6.24
N GLY A 201 2.61 -3.19 -6.37
CA GLY A 201 3.57 -2.77 -5.37
C GLY A 201 3.52 -1.26 -5.13
N ALA A 202 3.50 -0.46 -6.20
CA ALA A 202 3.45 0.99 -6.10
C ALA A 202 2.18 1.49 -5.41
N ILE A 203 1.00 0.94 -5.72
CA ILE A 203 -0.26 1.27 -5.03
C ILE A 203 -0.14 1.05 -3.53
N ARG A 204 0.49 -0.06 -3.11
CA ARG A 204 0.66 -0.35 -1.68
C ARG A 204 1.56 0.63 -0.97
N ILE A 205 2.68 1.00 -1.59
CA ILE A 205 3.56 1.99 -1.00
C ILE A 205 2.84 3.35 -0.96
N LEU A 206 2.03 3.68 -1.96
CA LEU A 206 1.22 4.89 -1.97
C LEU A 206 0.20 4.92 -0.83
N GLY A 207 -0.44 3.77 -0.54
CA GLY A 207 -1.31 3.60 0.63
C GLY A 207 -0.55 3.85 1.94
N ALA A 208 0.60 3.21 2.13
CA ALA A 208 1.45 3.42 3.30
C ALA A 208 1.88 4.89 3.47
N VAL A 209 2.21 5.57 2.37
CA VAL A 209 2.52 7.01 2.36
C VAL A 209 1.34 7.84 2.86
N GLN A 210 0.12 7.57 2.38
CA GLN A 210 -1.09 8.27 2.85
C GLN A 210 -1.33 8.04 4.35
N THR A 211 -1.02 6.85 4.85
CA THR A 211 -1.13 6.52 6.27
C THR A 211 -0.12 7.30 7.10
N ILE A 212 1.14 7.36 6.66
CA ILE A 212 2.17 8.20 7.30
C ILE A 212 1.74 9.67 7.34
N GLU A 213 1.14 10.21 6.27
CA GLU A 213 0.64 11.59 6.26
C GLU A 213 -0.48 11.85 7.26
N ARG A 214 -1.38 10.88 7.46
CA ARG A 214 -2.41 10.99 8.49
C ARG A 214 -1.80 11.01 9.88
N LEU A 215 -0.73 10.24 10.12
CA LEU A 215 -0.01 10.25 11.39
C LEU A 215 0.74 11.57 11.61
N LEU A 216 1.33 12.15 10.56
CA LEU A 216 1.93 13.49 10.63
C LEU A 216 0.92 14.54 11.10
N LEU A 217 -0.32 14.48 10.61
CA LEU A 217 -1.38 15.39 11.03
C LEU A 217 -1.76 15.21 12.52
N VAL A 218 -1.73 13.98 13.03
CA VAL A 218 -1.94 13.72 14.46
C VAL A 218 -0.79 14.28 15.30
N LEU A 219 0.45 14.13 14.83
CA LEU A 219 1.63 14.70 15.49
C LEU A 219 1.61 16.23 15.50
N ASP A 220 1.14 16.89 14.43
CA ASP A 220 0.95 18.35 14.39
C ASP A 220 0.03 18.82 15.52
N HIS A 221 -1.08 18.12 15.76
CA HIS A 221 -2.02 18.46 16.84
C HIS A 221 -1.46 18.14 18.22
N ALA A 222 -0.69 17.05 18.35
CA ALA A 222 -0.02 16.68 19.59
C ALA A 222 1.05 17.70 20.00
N GLU A 223 1.81 18.21 19.03
CA GLU A 223 2.81 19.25 19.24
C GLU A 223 2.16 20.54 19.76
N ALA A 224 1.07 20.98 19.13
CA ALA A 224 0.32 22.16 19.57
C ALA A 224 -0.17 22.02 21.02
N TYR A 225 -0.73 20.86 21.38
CA TYR A 225 -1.19 20.59 22.74
C TYR A 225 -0.05 20.58 23.77
N ALA A 226 1.10 20.00 23.42
CA ALA A 226 2.29 19.99 24.28
C ALA A 226 2.82 21.41 24.53
N VAL A 227 2.81 22.27 23.51
CA VAL A 227 3.23 23.68 23.61
C VAL A 227 2.27 24.48 24.49
N GLU A 228 0.96 24.29 24.36
CA GLU A 228 -0.04 24.96 25.21
C GLU A 228 0.06 24.55 26.69
N ARG A 229 0.48 23.32 26.96
CA ARG A 229 0.66 22.78 28.32
C ARG A 229 1.97 23.20 28.96
N ALA A 230 2.99 23.52 28.17
CA ALA A 230 4.27 23.98 28.71
C ALA A 230 4.02 25.25 29.54
N PRO A 231 4.35 25.27 30.85
CA PRO A 231 4.10 26.42 31.69
C PRO A 231 4.78 27.66 31.09
N ARG A 232 4.04 28.78 31.02
CA ARG A 232 4.50 30.09 30.50
C ARG A 232 5.80 30.60 31.15
N ASP A 233 6.26 29.96 32.20
CA ASP A 233 7.47 30.28 32.98
C ASP A 233 8.79 30.09 32.19
N GLN A 234 8.79 29.49 30.99
CA GLN A 234 9.99 29.37 30.14
C GLN A 234 10.08 30.39 29.00
N LEU A 235 9.09 31.28 28.83
CA LEU A 235 9.12 32.33 27.80
C LEU A 235 9.76 33.65 28.28
N GLY A 236 10.40 33.63 29.46
CA GLY A 236 10.94 34.82 30.13
C GLY A 236 12.36 34.69 30.67
N SER A 237 13.25 33.92 30.03
CA SER A 237 14.68 33.92 30.35
C SER A 237 15.55 34.06 29.11
#